data_AF-A0A542DDR1-F1
#
_entry.id   AF-A0A542DDR1-F1
#
_cell.length_a   1.000
_cell.length_b   1.000
_cell.length_c   1.000
_cell.angle_alpha   90.00
_cell.angle_beta   90.00
_cell.angle_gamma   90.00
#
_symmetry.space_group_name_H-M   'P 1'
#
loop_
_entity.id
_entity.type
_entity.pdbx_description
1 polymer ?
#
loop_
_entity_poly.entity_id
_entity_poly.type
_entity_poly.pdbx_seq_one_letter_code
_entity_poly.pdbx_strand_id
1 'polypeptide(L)'
;MLDRDTIVGPLQASVQRRLDDLVRSVGDASEERAAELGKRQVPLLVETLRSVLALHEPDARGRCPICRPRGSRLLFWRRNRTPCRAYLAVQLRLEGLDEPTAVIPTVTSHQRRRKPHLNYAG
;
A
#
# COMPACT_ATOMS: atom_id res chain seq x y z
N MET A 1 12.90 27.78 -4.72
CA MET A 1 13.67 26.52 -4.82
C MET A 1 13.66 25.92 -3.42
N LEU A 2 12.90 24.84 -3.20
CA LEU A 2 12.69 24.32 -1.85
C LEU A 2 13.93 23.57 -1.37
N ASP A 3 14.29 23.95 -0.16
CA ASP A 3 15.48 23.61 0.59
C ASP A 3 15.69 22.08 0.70
N ARG A 4 16.77 21.62 0.07
CA ARG A 4 17.18 20.20 0.05
C ARG A 4 17.87 19.79 1.35
N ASP A 5 18.01 20.71 2.31
CA ASP A 5 18.77 20.55 3.55
C ASP A 5 17.92 20.13 4.76
N THR A 6 16.66 19.73 4.55
CA THR A 6 15.95 18.97 5.57
C THR A 6 16.58 17.58 5.67
N ILE A 7 16.93 17.14 6.89
CA ILE A 7 17.54 15.82 7.24
C ILE A 7 16.85 14.63 6.53
N VAL A 8 15.60 14.82 6.11
CA VAL A 8 14.78 13.89 5.33
C VAL A 8 15.37 13.58 3.95
N GLY A 9 15.98 14.54 3.26
CA GLY A 9 16.59 14.36 1.93
C GLY A 9 17.73 13.32 1.93
N PRO A 10 18.73 13.46 2.83
CA PRO A 10 19.79 12.48 2.99
C PRO A 10 19.30 11.07 3.37
N LEU A 11 18.33 10.96 4.29
CA LEU A 11 17.77 9.66 4.70
C LEU A 11 17.03 8.99 3.54
N GLN A 12 16.16 9.72 2.85
CA GLN A 12 15.43 9.21 1.68
C GLN A 12 16.41 8.72 0.60
N ALA A 13 17.43 9.52 0.27
CA ALA A 13 18.43 9.13 -0.72
C ALA A 13 19.22 7.89 -0.30
N SER A 14 19.58 7.77 0.98
CA SER A 14 20.28 6.61 1.51
C SER A 14 19.44 5.33 1.42
N VAL A 15 18.15 5.40 1.76
CA VAL A 15 17.23 4.25 1.65
C VAL A 15 17.07 3.84 0.20
N GLN A 16 16.82 4.80 -0.71
CA GLN A 16 16.68 4.49 -2.14
C GLN A 16 17.94 3.85 -2.72
N ARG A 17 19.12 4.41 -2.41
CA ARG A 17 20.40 3.83 -2.83
C ARG A 17 20.58 2.40 -2.34
N ARG A 18 20.21 2.11 -1.09
CA ARG A 18 20.31 0.74 -0.55
C ARG A 18 19.38 -0.24 -1.28
N LEU A 19 18.19 0.20 -1.68
CA LEU A 19 17.27 -0.62 -2.49
C LEU A 19 17.85 -0.86 -3.89
N ASP A 20 18.40 0.17 -4.54
CA ASP A 20 19.05 0.05 -5.83
C ASP A 20 20.28 -0.87 -5.77
N ASP A 21 21.08 -0.77 -4.71
CA ASP A 21 22.23 -1.64 -4.47
C ASP A 21 21.82 -3.11 -4.35
N LEU A 22 20.69 -3.41 -3.69
CA LEU A 22 20.18 -4.77 -3.59
C LEU A 22 19.78 -5.33 -4.96
N VAL A 23 19.11 -4.53 -5.79
CA VAL A 23 18.73 -4.92 -7.15
C VAL A 23 19.97 -5.18 -8.00
N ARG A 24 20.96 -4.28 -7.98
CA ARG A 24 22.22 -4.45 -8.72
C ARG A 24 23.00 -5.68 -8.25
N SER A 25 23.11 -5.87 -6.93
CA SER A 25 23.87 -6.99 -6.35
C SER A 25 23.32 -8.36 -6.76
N VAL A 26 22.01 -8.48 -6.96
CA VAL A 26 21.38 -9.72 -7.45
C VAL A 26 21.48 -9.82 -8.97
N GLY A 27 21.31 -8.71 -9.69
CA GLY A 27 21.37 -8.69 -11.16
C GLY A 27 22.76 -8.99 -11.74
N ASP A 28 23.83 -8.58 -11.05
CA ASP A 28 25.22 -8.78 -11.49
C ASP A 28 25.82 -10.11 -10.98
N ALA A 29 25.10 -10.85 -10.13
CA ALA A 29 25.58 -12.08 -9.52
C ALA A 29 25.40 -13.30 -10.43
N SER A 30 26.28 -14.29 -10.29
CA SER A 30 26.02 -15.63 -10.83
C SER A 30 24.74 -16.21 -10.23
N GLU A 31 24.08 -17.14 -10.92
CA GLU A 31 22.80 -17.70 -10.48
C GLU A 31 22.85 -18.30 -9.06
N GLU A 32 23.90 -19.05 -8.74
CA GLU A 32 24.12 -19.61 -7.39
C GLU A 32 24.27 -18.50 -6.35
N ARG A 33 25.01 -17.43 -6.68
CA ARG A 33 25.24 -16.31 -5.79
C ARG A 33 23.97 -15.46 -5.61
N ALA A 34 23.19 -15.28 -6.68
CA ALA A 34 21.90 -14.61 -6.66
C ALA A 34 20.89 -15.37 -5.79
N ALA A 35 20.85 -16.71 -5.87
CA ALA A 35 20.00 -17.55 -5.02
C ALA A 35 20.36 -17.42 -3.54
N GLU A 36 21.65 -17.48 -3.19
CA GLU A 36 22.12 -17.29 -1.81
C GLU A 36 21.84 -15.87 -1.28
N LEU A 37 22.01 -14.84 -2.12
CA LEU A 37 21.63 -13.48 -1.77
C LEU A 37 20.11 -13.37 -1.58
N GLY A 38 19.30 -13.94 -2.46
CA GLY A 38 17.84 -13.96 -2.36
C GLY A 38 17.36 -14.58 -1.04
N LYS A 39 17.87 -15.76 -0.68
CA LYS A 39 17.54 -16.44 0.59
C LYS A 39 17.80 -15.57 1.82
N ARG A 40 18.84 -14.72 1.79
CA ARG A 40 19.20 -13.84 2.91
C ARG A 40 18.45 -12.51 2.89
N GLN A 41 18.29 -11.89 1.71
CA GLN A 41 17.76 -10.53 1.59
C GLN A 41 16.23 -10.49 1.57
N VAL A 42 15.56 -11.48 0.97
CA VAL A 42 14.09 -11.50 0.89
C VAL A 42 13.43 -11.49 2.28
N PRO A 43 13.84 -12.31 3.27
CA PRO A 43 13.26 -12.25 4.61
C PRO A 43 13.41 -10.88 5.27
N LEU A 44 14.58 -10.23 5.11
CA LEU A 44 14.85 -8.90 5.66
C LEU A 44 13.97 -7.82 5.00
N LEU A 45 13.76 -7.91 3.69
CA LEU A 45 12.85 -7.01 2.97
C LEU A 45 11.40 -7.20 3.42
N VAL A 46 10.96 -8.43 3.64
CA VAL A 46 9.63 -8.74 4.16
C VAL A 46 9.45 -8.19 5.58
N GLU A 47 10.43 -8.35 6.45
CA GLU A 47 10.40 -7.80 7.82
C GLU A 47 10.38 -6.26 7.84
N THR A 48 11.20 -5.64 6.99
CA THR A 48 11.21 -4.18 6.81
C THR A 48 9.85 -3.68 6.33
N LEU A 49 9.28 -4.34 5.31
CA LEU A 49 7.96 -4.01 4.78
C LEU A 49 6.86 -4.16 5.83
N ARG A 50 6.88 -5.25 6.61
CA ARG A 50 5.94 -5.47 7.72
C ARG A 50 6.03 -4.36 8.76
N SER A 51 7.25 -3.94 9.11
CA SER A 51 7.49 -2.87 10.08
C SER A 51 6.94 -1.52 9.60
N VAL A 52 7.10 -1.21 8.31
CA VAL A 52 6.51 0.00 7.70
C VAL A 52 4.99 -0.10 7.64
N LEU A 53 4.44 -1.25 7.26
CA LEU A 53 3.00 -1.47 7.17
C LEU A 53 2.31 -1.49 8.53
N ALA A 54 2.99 -1.88 9.61
CA ALA A 54 2.46 -1.83 10.97
C ALA A 54 2.09 -0.39 11.37
N LEU A 55 2.82 0.62 10.89
CA LEU A 55 2.46 2.04 11.09
C LEU A 55 1.10 2.38 10.45
N HIS A 56 0.70 1.61 9.45
CA HIS A 56 -0.52 1.77 8.68
C HIS A 56 -1.65 0.83 9.09
N GLU A 57 -1.49 0.05 10.17
CA GLU A 57 -2.46 -0.95 10.60
C GLU A 57 -3.87 -0.33 10.73
N PRO A 58 -4.89 -0.90 10.05
CA PRO A 58 -6.25 -0.42 10.18
C PRO A 58 -6.79 -0.58 11.60
N ASP A 59 -7.50 0.43 12.11
CA ASP A 59 -8.22 0.33 13.39
C ASP A 59 -9.31 -0.76 13.35
N ALA A 60 -9.93 -1.03 14.50
CA ALA A 60 -11.04 -1.99 14.62
C ALA A 60 -12.24 -1.70 13.68
N ARG A 61 -12.28 -0.53 13.03
CA ARG A 61 -13.32 -0.13 12.07
C ARG A 61 -12.76 -0.12 10.63
N GLY A 62 -11.60 -0.73 10.39
CA GLY A 62 -10.95 -0.86 9.09
C GLY A 62 -10.31 0.43 8.56
N ARG A 63 -9.96 1.40 9.40
CA ARG A 63 -9.37 2.68 8.96
C ARG A 63 -7.93 2.84 9.41
N CYS A 64 -7.05 3.15 8.46
CA CYS A 64 -5.68 3.53 8.75
C CYS A 64 -5.61 4.96 9.36
N PRO A 65 -4.98 5.15 10.54
CA PRO A 65 -4.91 6.44 11.21
C PRO A 65 -4.01 7.45 10.48
N ILE A 66 -2.97 6.97 9.78
CA ILE A 66 -2.05 7.82 8.99
C ILE A 66 -2.75 8.34 7.74
N CYS A 67 -3.46 7.48 7.00
CA CYS A 67 -4.15 7.90 5.77
C CYS A 67 -5.42 8.72 6.04
N ARG A 68 -6.04 8.56 7.22
CA ARG A 68 -7.26 9.29 7.63
C ARG A 68 -7.06 9.96 9.00
N PRO A 69 -6.27 11.04 9.09
CA PRO A 69 -6.08 11.77 10.33
C PRO A 69 -7.41 12.39 10.79
N ARG A 70 -7.57 12.62 12.10
CA ARG A 70 -8.85 13.08 12.70
C ARG A 70 -9.42 14.35 12.03
N GLY A 71 -8.57 15.26 11.55
CA GLY A 71 -8.97 16.48 10.82
C GLY A 71 -9.53 16.25 9.42
N SER A 72 -9.19 15.12 8.77
CA SER A 72 -9.73 14.79 7.44
C SER A 72 -11.20 14.31 7.50
N ARG A 73 -11.74 14.04 8.69
CA ARG A 73 -13.11 13.56 8.87
C ARG A 73 -14.15 14.57 8.39
N LEU A 74 -13.87 15.88 8.49
CA LEU A 74 -14.79 16.95 8.08
C LEU A 74 -14.90 17.08 6.55
N LEU A 75 -13.79 16.89 5.82
CA LEU A 75 -13.76 17.01 4.35
C LEU A 75 -14.11 15.70 3.63
N PHE A 76 -13.90 14.55 4.28
CA PHE A 76 -14.07 13.23 3.66
C PHE A 76 -15.29 12.44 4.18
N TRP A 77 -16.20 13.07 4.93
CA TRP A 77 -17.41 12.44 5.46
C TRP A 77 -18.29 11.80 4.36
N ARG A 78 -18.15 12.24 3.11
CA ARG A 78 -18.87 11.71 1.93
C ARG A 78 -18.08 10.72 1.06
N ARG A 79 -16.81 10.42 1.33
CA ARG A 79 -16.01 9.51 0.49
C ARG A 79 -15.88 8.12 1.14
N ASN A 80 -16.40 7.13 0.41
CA ASN A 80 -16.36 5.67 0.58
C ASN A 80 -15.23 5.11 1.44
N ARG A 81 -15.41 3.88 1.95
CA ARG A 81 -14.37 3.06 2.61
C ARG A 81 -13.19 2.83 1.66
N THR A 82 -12.30 3.81 1.52
CA THR A 82 -11.08 3.67 0.72
C THR A 82 -10.10 2.83 1.53
N PRO A 83 -9.46 1.82 0.92
CA PRO A 83 -8.44 1.04 1.60
C PRO A 83 -7.26 1.92 2.02
N CYS A 84 -6.44 1.42 2.94
CA CYS A 84 -5.18 2.06 3.29
C CYS A 84 -4.31 2.21 2.04
N ARG A 85 -3.77 3.41 1.80
CA ARG A 85 -2.96 3.69 0.60
C ARG A 85 -1.67 2.86 0.57
N ALA A 86 -1.05 2.61 1.72
CA ALA A 86 0.17 1.81 1.81
C ALA A 86 -0.09 0.34 1.46
N TYR A 87 -1.11 -0.28 2.08
CA TYR A 87 -1.48 -1.66 1.76
C TYR A 87 -1.95 -1.82 0.30
N LEU A 88 -2.73 -0.87 -0.22
CA LEU A 88 -3.15 -0.89 -1.63
C LEU A 88 -1.94 -0.80 -2.56
N ALA A 89 -0.98 0.09 -2.28
CA ALA A 89 0.22 0.22 -3.10
C ALA A 89 1.06 -1.07 -3.10
N VAL A 90 1.20 -1.72 -1.94
CA VAL A 90 1.89 -3.01 -1.83
C VAL A 90 1.15 -4.09 -2.62
N GLN A 91 -0.17 -4.20 -2.44
CA GLN A 91 -0.99 -5.18 -3.15
C GLN A 91 -0.81 -5.06 -4.67
N LEU A 92 -0.93 -3.85 -5.23
CA LEU A 92 -0.78 -3.61 -6.66
C LEU A 92 0.63 -3.92 -7.20
N ARG A 93 1.66 -3.82 -6.36
CA ARG A 93 3.05 -4.12 -6.76
C ARG A 93 3.37 -5.61 -6.65
N LEU A 94 2.77 -6.32 -5.71
CA LEU A 94 2.90 -7.76 -5.58
C LEU A 94 2.03 -8.50 -6.61
N GLU A 95 0.81 -8.03 -6.88
CA GLU A 95 -0.03 -8.53 -7.99
C GLU A 95 0.59 -8.26 -9.38
N GLY A 96 1.60 -7.41 -9.47
CA GLY A 96 2.39 -7.26 -10.70
C GLY A 96 3.48 -8.32 -10.87
N LEU A 97 3.76 -9.12 -9.81
CA LEU A 97 4.74 -10.21 -9.83
C LEU A 97 4.08 -11.57 -10.15
N ASP A 98 2.78 -11.69 -9.90
CA ASP A 98 1.96 -12.87 -10.19
C ASP A 98 0.75 -12.45 -11.04
N GLU A 99 0.49 -13.10 -12.17
CA GLU A 99 -0.78 -13.00 -12.92
C GLU A 99 -2.00 -13.03 -11.97
N PRO A 100 -3.08 -12.28 -12.27
CA PRO A 100 -3.92 -11.63 -11.25
C PRO A 100 -4.78 -12.61 -10.46
N THR A 101 -4.41 -12.86 -9.20
CA THR A 101 -5.36 -13.39 -8.21
C THR A 101 -5.88 -12.24 -7.35
N ALA A 102 -6.87 -11.53 -7.90
CA ALA A 102 -7.52 -10.41 -7.25
C ALA A 102 -8.28 -10.85 -5.99
N VAL A 103 -7.68 -10.70 -4.80
CA VAL A 103 -8.44 -10.68 -3.55
C VAL A 103 -8.91 -9.25 -3.30
N ILE A 104 -9.94 -8.85 -4.04
CA ILE A 104 -10.69 -7.63 -3.72
C ILE A 104 -11.46 -7.92 -2.42
N PRO A 105 -11.21 -7.19 -1.31
CA PRO A 105 -12.08 -7.32 -0.15
C PRO A 105 -13.48 -6.92 -0.58
N THR A 106 -14.41 -7.87 -0.51
CA THR A 106 -15.83 -7.69 -0.76
C THR A 106 -16.36 -6.63 0.18
N VAL A 107 -16.38 -5.38 -0.28
CA VAL A 107 -17.17 -4.33 0.33
C VAL A 107 -18.61 -4.82 0.19
N THR A 108 -19.20 -5.30 1.28
CA THR A 108 -20.62 -5.66 1.35
C THR A 108 -21.45 -4.45 0.97
N SER A 109 -21.74 -4.37 -0.32
CA SER A 109 -22.65 -3.42 -0.94
C SER A 109 -24.04 -3.82 -0.48
N HIS A 110 -24.56 -3.14 0.55
CA HIS A 110 -26.00 -3.13 0.77
C HIS A 110 -26.63 -2.47 -0.46
N GLN A 111 -27.08 -3.32 -1.39
CA GLN A 111 -27.92 -2.92 -2.51
C GLN A 111 -29.11 -2.15 -1.93
N ARG A 112 -29.08 -0.81 -2.08
CA ARG A 112 -30.27 0.00 -1.89
C ARG A 112 -31.29 -0.48 -2.91
N ARG A 113 -32.29 -1.25 -2.44
CA ARG A 113 -33.54 -1.51 -3.15
C ARG A 113 -33.99 -0.20 -3.78
N ARG A 114 -33.88 -0.09 -5.10
CA ARG A 114 -34.60 0.94 -5.87
C ARG A 114 -36.09 0.71 -5.60
N LYS A 115 -36.76 1.68 -4.97
CA LYS A 115 -38.22 1.70 -4.94
C LYS A 115 -38.70 1.85 -6.39
N PRO A 116 -39.60 1.00 -6.89
CA PRO A 116 -40.18 1.22 -8.21
C PRO A 116 -41.09 2.45 -8.14
N HIS A 117 -40.93 3.35 -9.12
CA HIS A 117 -41.86 4.44 -9.35
C HIS A 117 -43.23 3.85 -9.71
N LEU A 118 -44.21 4.03 -8.82
CA LEU A 118 -45.62 3.84 -9.16
C LEU A 118 -46.12 5.18 -9.71
N ASN A 119 -46.27 5.21 -11.03
CA ASN A 119 -47.10 6.21 -11.70
C ASN A 119 -48.57 5.85 -11.40
N TYR A 120 -49.34 6.81 -10.92
CA TYR A 120 -50.79 6.79 -11.08
C TYR A 120 -51.22 8.04 -11.82
N ALA A 121 -52.02 7.79 -12.87
CA ALA A 121 -52.73 8.75 -13.67
C ALA A 121 -53.76 9.53 -12.84
N GLY A 122 -54.03 10.75 -13.29
CA GLY A 122 -55.11 11.64 -12.87
C GLY A 122 -55.14 12.84 -13.79
#